data_AF-A0A9D8KLB9-F1
#
_entry.id   AF-A0A9D8KLB9-F1
#
_cell.length_a   1.000
_cell.length_b   1.000
_cell.length_c   1.000
_cell.angle_alpha   90.00
_cell.angle_beta   90.00
_cell.angle_gamma   90.00
#
_symmetry.space_group_name_H-M   'P 1'
#
loop_
_entity.id
_entity.type
_entity.pdbx_description
1 polymer ?
#
loop_
_entity_poly.entity_id
_entity_poly.type
_entity_poly.pdbx_seq_one_letter_code
_entity_poly.pdbx_strand_id
1 'polypeptide(L)'
;MTIHVGDVALRERNAILAEYSPEPTGASVQYELLRRTAPYLTPAVDAPDAAFSVVLFGKDVRPPPRCFLAWPPLWADKVNEGALRQKLPVDGHPRGVYRMAAPSPHDKAFYEAFAIRAGDRMWLDPNDR
;
A
#
# COMPACT_ATOMS: atom_id res chain seq x y z
N MET A 1 14.90 -31.12 21.86
CA MET A 1 15.26 -29.76 22.31
C MET A 1 14.49 -28.77 21.44
N THR A 2 13.25 -28.50 21.84
CA THR A 2 12.33 -27.64 21.08
C THR A 2 12.48 -26.24 21.65
N ILE A 3 13.12 -25.34 20.91
CA ILE A 3 13.21 -23.94 21.33
C ILE A 3 11.80 -23.37 21.21
N HIS A 4 11.15 -23.08 22.34
CA HIS A 4 9.91 -22.32 22.41
C HIS A 4 10.19 -20.86 22.01
N VAL A 5 10.39 -20.62 20.70
CA VAL A 5 10.63 -19.28 20.14
C VAL A 5 9.50 -18.29 20.50
N GLY A 6 8.30 -18.81 20.78
CA GLY A 6 7.16 -18.01 21.22
C GLY A 6 7.32 -17.37 22.60
N ASP A 7 8.01 -18.01 23.55
CA ASP A 7 8.06 -17.53 24.95
C ASP A 7 9.00 -16.34 25.14
N VAL A 8 10.13 -16.32 24.41
CA VAL A 8 11.11 -15.23 24.47
C VAL A 8 10.54 -13.97 23.80
N ALA A 9 10.01 -14.11 22.58
CA ALA A 9 9.40 -12.99 21.86
C ALA A 9 8.19 -12.40 22.60
N LEU A 10 7.39 -13.24 23.27
CA LEU A 10 6.25 -12.80 24.07
C LEU A 10 6.71 -12.03 25.33
N ARG A 11 7.77 -12.49 26.01
CA ARG A 11 8.36 -11.75 27.15
C ARG A 11 8.92 -10.39 26.73
N GLU A 12 9.68 -10.34 25.65
CA GLU A 12 10.28 -9.09 25.15
C GLU A 12 9.20 -8.09 24.77
N ARG A 13 8.16 -8.54 24.04
CA ARG A 13 7.00 -7.69 23.72
C ARG A 13 6.31 -7.18 24.98
N ASN A 14 6.08 -8.04 25.97
CA ASN A 14 5.42 -7.63 27.21
C ASN A 14 6.27 -6.67 28.05
N ALA A 15 7.60 -6.80 28.02
CA ALA A 15 8.51 -5.85 28.66
C ALA A 15 8.46 -4.47 27.98
N ILE A 16 8.49 -4.44 26.64
CA ILE A 16 8.34 -3.20 25.86
C ILE A 16 6.98 -2.55 26.15
N LEU A 17 5.89 -3.32 26.15
CA LEU A 17 4.54 -2.80 26.41
C LEU A 17 4.36 -2.26 27.85
N ALA A 18 5.16 -2.72 28.82
CA ALA A 18 5.15 -2.22 30.19
C ALA A 18 5.78 -0.82 30.34
N GLU A 19 6.56 -0.37 29.35
CA GLU A 19 7.14 0.97 29.31
C GLU A 19 6.15 2.04 28.81
N TYR A 20 5.03 1.62 28.22
CA TYR A 20 3.99 2.51 27.70
C TYR A 20 2.77 2.58 28.63
N SER A 21 2.12 3.74 28.70
CA SER A 21 0.91 3.94 29.50
C SER A 21 -0.19 2.92 29.12
N PRO A 22 -0.91 2.33 30.09
CA PRO A 22 -1.89 1.27 29.85
C PRO A 22 -3.06 1.70 28.95
N GLU A 23 -3.41 2.99 28.93
CA GLU A 23 -4.46 3.57 28.07
C GLU A 23 -4.14 3.43 26.56
N PRO A 24 -3.05 3.99 26.02
CA PRO A 24 -2.69 3.82 24.61
C PRO A 24 -2.32 2.38 24.24
N THR A 25 -1.77 1.60 25.17
CA THR A 25 -1.49 0.17 24.96
C THR A 25 -2.78 -0.64 24.83
N GLY A 26 -3.79 -0.37 25.66
CA GLY A 26 -5.11 -1.00 25.59
C GLY A 26 -5.82 -0.71 24.27
N ALA A 27 -5.83 0.56 23.85
CA ALA A 27 -6.40 0.95 22.56
C ALA A 27 -5.69 0.28 21.37
N SER A 28 -4.37 0.15 21.41
CA SER A 28 -3.58 -0.50 20.35
C SER A 28 -3.83 -2.01 20.26
N VAL A 29 -3.95 -2.68 21.41
CA VAL A 29 -4.28 -4.12 21.46
C VAL A 29 -5.71 -4.37 20.98
N GLN A 30 -6.66 -3.52 21.37
CA GLN A 30 -8.04 -3.58 20.88
C GLN A 30 -8.11 -3.33 19.37
N TYR A 31 -7.37 -2.34 18.86
CA TYR A 31 -7.25 -2.07 17.43
C TYR A 31 -6.68 -3.27 16.66
N GLU A 32 -5.59 -3.88 17.14
CA GLU A 32 -5.00 -5.06 16.50
C GLU A 32 -5.91 -6.27 16.54
N LEU A 33 -6.66 -6.47 17.64
CA LEU A 33 -7.66 -7.53 17.73
C LEU A 33 -8.74 -7.31 16.68
N LEU A 34 -9.36 -6.13 16.64
CA LEU A 34 -10.40 -5.78 15.67
C LEU A 34 -9.89 -5.90 14.23
N ARG A 35 -8.70 -5.36 13.93
CA ARG A 35 -8.09 -5.43 12.60
C ARG A 35 -7.87 -6.87 12.12
N ARG A 36 -7.50 -7.79 13.03
CA ARG A 36 -7.23 -9.20 12.70
C ARG A 36 -8.48 -10.06 12.67
N THR A 37 -9.53 -9.69 13.41
CA THR A 37 -10.79 -10.44 13.46
C THR A 37 -11.86 -9.89 12.54
N ALA A 38 -11.72 -8.66 12.03
CA ALA A 38 -12.66 -8.00 11.11
C ALA A 38 -13.18 -8.90 9.97
N PRO A 39 -12.35 -9.71 9.28
CA PRO A 39 -12.83 -10.60 8.22
C PRO A 39 -13.81 -11.70 8.69
N TYR A 40 -13.89 -11.95 10.00
CA TYR A 40 -14.77 -12.96 10.61
C TYR A 40 -15.97 -12.34 11.34
N LEU A 41 -16.07 -11.01 11.37
CA LEU A 41 -17.18 -10.29 11.98
C LEU A 41 -18.29 -10.04 10.96
N THR A 42 -19.44 -9.55 11.44
CA THR A 42 -20.54 -9.21 10.56
C THR A 42 -20.22 -7.96 9.74
N PRO A 43 -20.80 -7.80 8.53
CA PRO A 43 -20.59 -6.61 7.69
C PRO A 43 -20.97 -5.27 8.34
N ALA A 44 -21.70 -5.31 9.47
CA ALA A 44 -22.03 -4.11 10.26
C ALA A 44 -20.79 -3.42 10.83
N VAL A 45 -19.69 -4.15 11.04
CA VAL A 45 -18.41 -3.59 11.52
C VAL A 45 -17.71 -2.77 10.43
N ASP A 46 -17.84 -3.18 9.17
CA ASP A 46 -17.20 -2.50 8.03
C ASP A 46 -18.05 -1.36 7.46
N ALA A 47 -19.34 -1.29 7.79
CA ALA A 47 -20.26 -0.30 7.26
C ALA A 47 -19.84 1.17 7.49
N PRO A 48 -19.30 1.56 8.67
CA PRO A 48 -18.78 2.90 8.88
C PRO A 48 -17.55 3.21 8.00
N ASP A 49 -16.64 2.25 7.85
CA ASP A 49 -15.44 2.40 7.01
C ASP A 49 -15.79 2.50 5.53
N ALA A 50 -16.80 1.75 5.08
CA ALA A 50 -17.34 1.87 3.73
C ALA A 50 -17.97 3.25 3.49
N ALA A 51 -18.76 3.76 4.45
CA ALA A 51 -19.35 5.10 4.36
C ALA A 51 -18.27 6.19 4.36
N PHE A 52 -17.25 6.07 5.21
CA PHE A 52 -16.09 6.96 5.24
C PHE A 52 -15.31 6.93 3.93
N SER A 53 -15.09 5.73 3.37
CA SER A 53 -14.42 5.55 2.07
C SER A 53 -15.20 6.19 0.94
N VAL A 54 -16.54 6.12 0.94
CA VAL A 54 -17.37 6.82 -0.06
C VAL A 54 -17.28 8.34 0.08
N VAL A 55 -17.17 8.87 1.29
CA VAL A 55 -16.95 10.32 1.52
C VAL A 55 -15.57 10.75 1.04
N LEU A 56 -14.53 9.96 1.32
CA LEU A 56 -13.15 10.30 0.94
C LEU A 56 -12.87 10.12 -0.55
N PHE A 57 -13.37 9.03 -1.14
CA PHE A 57 -12.99 8.60 -2.48
C PHE A 57 -14.12 8.72 -3.51
N GLY A 58 -15.33 9.07 -3.07
CA GLY A 58 -16.53 9.09 -3.92
C GLY A 58 -17.13 7.70 -4.13
N LYS A 59 -18.40 7.67 -4.53
CA LYS A 59 -19.12 6.42 -4.86
C LYS A 59 -18.57 5.76 -6.15
N ASP A 60 -18.04 6.57 -7.05
CA ASP A 60 -17.41 6.13 -8.29
C ASP A 60 -15.91 5.97 -8.06
N VAL A 61 -15.41 4.73 -8.04
CA VAL A 61 -13.97 4.42 -7.89
C VAL A 61 -13.21 4.65 -9.22
N ARG A 62 -13.50 5.75 -9.91
CA ARG A 62 -12.70 6.21 -11.05
C ARG A 62 -11.66 7.16 -10.50
N PRO A 63 -10.35 6.82 -10.57
CA PRO A 63 -9.31 7.73 -10.14
C PRO A 63 -9.48 9.04 -10.92
N PRO A 64 -9.76 10.18 -10.27
CA PRO A 64 -9.77 11.45 -10.96
C PRO A 64 -8.39 11.68 -11.59
N PRO A 65 -8.27 12.43 -12.70
CA PRO A 65 -6.98 12.61 -13.40
C PRO A 65 -5.81 13.04 -12.50
N ARG A 66 -6.11 13.79 -11.43
CA ARG A 66 -5.13 14.20 -10.40
C ARG A 66 -4.46 13.04 -9.65
N CYS A 67 -5.10 11.87 -9.53
CA CYS A 67 -4.52 10.69 -8.89
C CYS A 67 -3.31 10.17 -9.67
N PHE A 68 -3.40 10.14 -11.00
CA PHE A 68 -2.28 9.76 -11.87
C PHE A 68 -1.14 10.79 -11.85
N LEU A 69 -1.42 12.04 -11.49
CA LEU A 69 -0.39 13.07 -11.29
C LEU A 69 0.23 13.02 -9.90
N ALA A 70 -0.53 12.58 -8.88
CA ALA A 70 -0.05 12.45 -7.50
C ALA A 70 0.84 11.21 -7.29
N TRP A 71 0.72 10.20 -8.15
CA TRP A 71 1.48 8.95 -8.04
C TRP A 71 2.99 9.07 -8.37
N PRO A 72 3.43 9.63 -9.50
CA PRO A 72 4.85 9.66 -9.87
C PRO A 72 5.77 10.33 -8.82
N PRO A 73 5.39 11.45 -8.17
CA PRO A 73 6.22 12.06 -7.13
C PRO A 73 6.51 11.14 -5.94
N LEU A 74 5.62 10.20 -5.60
CA LEU A 74 5.84 9.24 -4.51
C LEU A 74 6.98 8.26 -4.79
N TRP A 75 7.30 8.07 -6.07
CA TRP A 75 8.34 7.15 -6.53
C TRP A 75 9.56 7.87 -7.09
N ALA A 76 9.66 9.19 -6.90
CA ALA A 76 10.83 10.00 -7.23
C ALA A 76 12.07 9.44 -6.54
N ASP A 77 13.02 8.97 -7.34
CA ASP A 77 14.27 8.41 -6.85
C ASP A 77 15.45 8.98 -7.64
N LYS A 78 16.55 9.20 -6.93
CA LYS A 78 17.84 9.60 -7.47
C LYS A 78 18.91 8.84 -6.70
N VAL A 79 19.52 7.86 -7.37
CA VAL A 79 20.56 7.01 -6.81
C VAL A 79 21.85 7.14 -7.62
N ASN A 80 23.00 7.17 -6.95
CA ASN A 80 24.30 7.16 -7.63
C ASN A 80 24.62 5.74 -8.15
N GLU A 81 25.50 5.66 -9.14
CA GLU A 81 25.79 4.40 -9.84
C GLU A 81 26.37 3.30 -8.93
N GLY A 82 27.22 3.66 -7.97
CA GLY A 82 27.80 2.70 -7.01
C GLY A 82 26.74 2.06 -6.12
N ALA A 83 25.87 2.89 -5.53
CA ALA A 83 24.74 2.42 -4.72
C ALA A 83 23.73 1.63 -5.56
N LEU A 84 23.52 2.02 -6.82
CA LEU A 84 22.64 1.29 -7.74
C LEU A 84 23.15 -0.11 -8.03
N ARG A 85 24.46 -0.27 -8.31
CA ARG A 85 25.09 -1.59 -8.53
C ARG A 85 24.95 -2.52 -7.33
N GLN A 86 25.00 -1.97 -6.11
CA GLN A 86 24.84 -2.74 -4.89
C GLN A 86 23.38 -3.13 -4.62
N LYS A 87 22.42 -2.23 -4.91
CA LYS A 87 20.99 -2.47 -4.64
C LYS A 87 20.32 -3.38 -5.66
N LEU A 88 20.65 -3.22 -6.95
CA LEU A 88 19.98 -3.94 -8.05
C LEU A 88 19.92 -5.48 -7.88
N PRO A 89 20.97 -6.18 -7.38
CA PRO A 89 20.91 -7.64 -7.22
C PRO A 89 20.19 -8.12 -5.95
N VAL A 90 19.92 -7.24 -4.97
CA VAL A 90 19.38 -7.64 -3.65
C VAL A 90 18.00 -7.05 -3.34
N ASP A 91 17.61 -5.98 -4.02
CA ASP A 91 16.28 -5.38 -3.89
C ASP A 91 15.33 -5.99 -4.92
N GLY A 92 14.33 -6.72 -4.44
CA GLY A 92 13.28 -7.30 -5.29
C GLY A 92 12.31 -6.28 -5.87
N HIS A 93 12.37 -5.01 -5.45
CA HIS A 93 11.49 -3.97 -5.98
C HIS A 93 12.05 -3.36 -7.28
N PRO A 94 11.18 -3.05 -8.26
CA PRO A 94 11.58 -2.22 -9.39
C PRO A 94 12.06 -0.85 -8.93
N ARG A 95 12.98 -0.24 -9.68
CA ARG A 95 13.44 1.13 -9.42
C ARG A 95 12.28 2.13 -9.50
N GLY A 96 12.41 3.25 -8.78
CA GLY A 96 11.40 4.32 -8.75
C GLY A 96 10.91 4.73 -10.14
N VAL A 97 11.83 4.93 -11.10
CA VAL A 97 11.51 5.29 -12.49
C VAL A 97 10.56 4.32 -13.20
N TYR A 98 10.59 3.02 -12.87
CA TYR A 98 9.63 2.07 -13.41
C TYR A 98 8.32 2.10 -12.61
N ARG A 99 8.39 2.20 -11.28
CA ARG A 99 7.20 2.28 -10.41
C ARG A 99 6.32 3.49 -10.72
N MET A 100 6.93 4.61 -11.12
CA MET A 100 6.24 5.83 -11.51
C MET A 100 5.27 5.62 -12.68
N ALA A 101 5.68 4.86 -13.70
CA ALA A 101 5.03 4.86 -14.99
C ALA A 101 4.42 3.51 -15.37
N ALA A 102 5.04 2.40 -14.97
CA ALA A 102 4.64 1.06 -15.39
C ALA A 102 3.18 0.71 -15.04
N PRO A 103 2.60 1.09 -13.88
CA PRO A 103 1.22 0.71 -13.56
C PRO A 103 0.15 1.47 -14.35
N SER A 104 0.38 2.75 -14.66
CA SER A 104 -0.63 3.63 -15.27
C SER A 104 -1.23 3.12 -16.59
N PRO A 105 -0.46 2.59 -17.57
CA PRO A 105 -1.00 2.15 -18.85
C PRO A 105 -1.79 0.83 -18.79
N HIS A 106 -1.83 0.16 -17.63
CA HIS A 106 -2.70 -0.99 -17.37
C HIS A 106 -4.10 -0.59 -16.88
N ASP A 107 -4.30 0.66 -16.46
CA ASP A 107 -5.59 1.15 -15.98
C ASP A 107 -6.37 1.86 -17.11
N LYS A 108 -7.60 1.42 -17.38
CA LYS A 108 -8.48 2.06 -18.37
C LYS A 108 -8.74 3.55 -18.05
N ALA A 109 -8.85 3.90 -16.77
CA ALA A 109 -9.09 5.28 -16.34
C ALA A 109 -7.94 6.22 -16.71
N PHE A 110 -6.71 5.70 -16.87
CA PHE A 110 -5.57 6.48 -17.35
C PHE A 110 -5.76 6.93 -18.82
N TYR A 111 -6.26 6.03 -19.68
CA TYR A 111 -6.55 6.36 -21.08
C TYR A 111 -7.64 7.42 -21.20
N GLU A 112 -8.69 7.32 -20.38
CA GLU A 112 -9.77 8.30 -20.32
C GLU A 112 -9.27 9.65 -19.78
N ALA A 113 -8.42 9.64 -18.75
CA ALA A 113 -7.92 10.83 -18.09
C ALA A 113 -6.97 11.68 -18.96
N PHE A 114 -6.12 11.02 -19.76
CA PHE A 114 -5.12 11.70 -20.60
C PHE A 114 -5.39 11.59 -22.11
N ALA A 115 -6.55 11.04 -22.49
CA ALA A 115 -6.95 10.83 -23.87
C ALA A 115 -5.90 10.07 -24.72
N ILE A 116 -5.27 9.04 -24.13
CA ILE A 116 -4.22 8.22 -24.76
C ILE A 116 -4.80 7.42 -25.94
N ARG A 117 -4.10 7.43 -27.07
CA ARG A 117 -4.50 6.80 -28.34
C ARG A 117 -3.43 5.84 -28.84
N ALA A 118 -3.81 4.99 -29.79
CA ALA A 118 -2.86 4.10 -30.47
C ALA A 118 -1.71 4.92 -31.08
N GLY A 119 -0.48 4.49 -30.81
CA GLY A 119 0.74 5.19 -31.22
C GLY A 119 1.35 6.11 -30.17
N ASP A 120 0.63 6.45 -29.10
CA ASP A 120 1.21 7.19 -27.98
C ASP A 120 2.21 6.34 -27.19
N ARG A 121 3.23 6.98 -26.59
CA ARG A 121 4.32 6.29 -25.88
C ARG A 121 3.86 5.39 -24.73
N MET A 122 2.73 5.72 -24.10
CA MET A 122 2.15 4.98 -22.98
C MET A 122 0.96 4.13 -23.40
N TRP A 123 0.74 3.93 -24.70
CA TRP A 123 -0.33 3.07 -25.19
C TRP A 123 0.09 1.60 -25.13
N LEU A 124 -0.78 0.75 -24.57
CA LEU A 124 -0.70 -0.71 -24.66
C LEU A 124 -1.90 -1.24 -25.44
N ASP A 125 -1.70 -2.34 -26.17
CA ASP A 125 -2.79 -3.10 -26.77
C ASP A 125 -3.75 -3.55 -25.65
N PRO A 126 -5.08 -3.51 -25.85
CA PRO A 126 -6.02 -3.95 -24.82
C PRO A 126 -5.75 -5.34 -24.24
N ASN A 127 -5.11 -6.26 -24.98
CA ASN A 127 -4.76 -7.59 -24.48
C ASN A 127 -3.48 -7.62 -23.63
N ASP A 128 -2.66 -6.57 -23.69
CA ASP A 128 -1.41 -6.42 -22.93
C ASP A 128 -1.57 -5.48 -21.71
N ARG A 129 -2.80 -5.02 -21.46
CA ARG A 129 -3.17 -4.19 -20.29
C ARG A 129 -3.52 -5.04 -19.08
#